data_AF-A0A947CY99-F1
#
_entry.id   AF-A0A947CY99-F1
#
_cell.length_a   1.000
_cell.length_b   1.000
_cell.length_c   1.000
_cell.angle_alpha   90.00
_cell.angle_beta   90.00
_cell.angle_gamma   90.00
#
_symmetry.space_group_name_H-M   'P 1'
#
loop_
_entity.id
_entity.type
_entity.pdbx_description
1 polymer ?
#
loop_
_entity_poly.entity_id
_entity_poly.type
_entity_poly.pdbx_seq_one_letter_code
_entity_poly.pdbx_strand_id
1 'polypeptide(L)'
;KAMDVAPFIKDNRTFVPVKYVAEALGVKESDIIWNPYAKSVTIFKGDRVIQMKIGSKTLIVNGSAIEMDTAPTIKDARTVLPIAWVAKALNVDYVWNDAERSVEFNYVAR
;
A
#
# COMPACT_ATOMS: atom_id res chain seq x y z
N LYS A 1 1.10 -9.89 16.33
CA LYS A 1 1.59 -8.57 16.83
C LYS A 1 0.50 -7.57 16.46
N ALA A 2 -0.22 -7.02 17.44
CA ALA A 2 -1.42 -6.21 17.22
C ALA A 2 -1.14 -4.96 16.38
N MET A 3 -2.15 -4.51 15.63
CA MET A 3 -2.10 -3.32 14.79
C MET A 3 -2.00 -2.06 15.63
N ASP A 4 -1.11 -1.13 15.27
CA ASP A 4 -1.18 0.22 15.84
C ASP A 4 -2.21 1.10 15.10
N VAL A 5 -2.63 0.69 13.88
CA VAL A 5 -3.67 1.37 13.08
C VAL A 5 -4.50 0.32 12.34
N ALA A 6 -5.80 0.28 12.61
CA ALA A 6 -6.73 -0.55 11.84
C ALA A 6 -6.96 0.05 10.43
N PRO A 7 -7.12 -0.80 9.39
CA PRO A 7 -7.63 -0.35 8.11
C PRO A 7 -8.91 0.46 8.23
N PHE A 8 -9.05 1.49 7.39
CA PHE A 8 -10.19 2.40 7.44
C PHE A 8 -10.57 2.88 6.05
N ILE A 9 -11.81 3.32 5.90
CA ILE A 9 -12.31 3.90 4.65
C ILE A 9 -12.28 5.42 4.76
N LYS A 10 -11.75 6.08 3.74
CA LYS A 10 -11.77 7.53 3.56
C LYS A 10 -11.87 7.84 2.08
N ASP A 11 -12.70 8.82 1.71
CA ASP A 11 -12.88 9.25 0.31
C ASP A 11 -13.22 8.07 -0.64
N ASN A 12 -14.08 7.16 -0.19
CA ASN A 12 -14.45 5.93 -0.90
C ASN A 12 -13.27 4.99 -1.24
N ARG A 13 -12.16 5.10 -0.50
CA ARG A 13 -10.96 4.27 -0.65
C ARG A 13 -10.61 3.62 0.68
N THR A 14 -10.22 2.35 0.64
CA THR A 14 -9.70 1.63 1.80
C THR A 14 -8.22 1.95 1.97
N PHE A 15 -7.89 2.47 3.15
CA PHE A 15 -6.53 2.75 3.59
C PHE A 15 -6.05 1.65 4.50
N VAL A 16 -4.86 1.13 4.21
CA VAL A 16 -4.21 0.10 5.02
C VAL A 16 -2.81 0.55 5.42
N PRO A 17 -2.32 0.19 6.62
CA PRO A 17 -0.91 0.38 6.95
C PRO A 17 0.00 -0.35 5.97
N VAL A 18 1.15 0.24 5.64
CA VAL A 18 2.15 -0.38 4.74
C VAL A 18 2.53 -1.81 5.18
N LYS A 19 2.54 -2.07 6.48
CA LYS A 19 2.83 -3.40 7.03
C LYS A 19 1.82 -4.47 6.60
N TYR A 20 0.54 -4.12 6.48
CA TYR A 20 -0.50 -5.02 5.97
C TYR A 20 -0.25 -5.41 4.52
N VAL A 21 0.20 -4.44 3.72
CA VAL A 21 0.62 -4.70 2.34
C VAL A 21 1.76 -5.72 2.34
N ALA A 22 2.73 -5.60 3.25
CA ALA A 22 3.85 -6.52 3.39
C ALA A 22 3.38 -7.97 3.62
N GLU A 23 2.62 -8.16 4.70
CA GLU A 23 2.14 -9.48 5.13
C GLU A 23 1.23 -10.12 4.09
N ALA A 24 0.25 -9.36 3.59
CA ALA A 24 -0.78 -9.90 2.70
C ALA A 24 -0.28 -10.15 1.26
N LEU A 25 0.85 -9.55 0.86
CA LEU A 25 1.43 -9.72 -0.47
C LEU A 25 2.70 -10.54 -0.51
N GLY A 26 3.15 -11.04 0.65
CA GLY A 26 4.44 -11.72 0.78
C GLY A 26 5.63 -10.81 0.48
N VAL A 27 5.47 -9.49 0.60
CA VAL A 27 6.57 -8.53 0.50
C VAL A 27 7.28 -8.50 1.85
N LYS A 28 8.59 -8.70 1.87
CA LYS A 28 9.35 -8.70 3.12
C LYS A 28 9.41 -7.27 3.65
N GLU A 29 9.48 -7.12 4.97
CA GLU A 29 9.64 -5.79 5.60
C GLU A 29 10.92 -5.08 5.11
N SER A 30 11.97 -5.83 4.77
CA SER A 30 13.20 -5.32 4.16
C SER A 30 13.01 -4.71 2.77
N ASP A 31 11.94 -5.09 2.08
CA ASP A 31 11.62 -4.64 0.72
C ASP A 31 10.70 -3.40 0.74
N ILE A 32 10.52 -2.80 1.92
CA ILE A 32 9.71 -1.60 2.14
C ILE A 32 10.61 -0.53 2.74
N ILE A 33 10.92 0.48 1.93
CA ILE A 33 11.82 1.57 2.30
C ILE A 33 11.01 2.84 2.55
N TRP A 34 11.00 3.30 3.78
CA TRP A 34 10.49 4.62 4.15
C TRP A 34 11.61 5.66 4.08
N ASN A 35 11.40 6.72 3.30
CA ASN A 35 12.26 7.90 3.27
C ASN A 35 11.57 9.05 4.05
N PRO A 36 12.07 9.40 5.24
CA PRO A 36 11.44 10.44 6.07
C PRO A 36 11.60 11.85 5.50
N TYR A 37 12.69 12.14 4.78
CA TYR A 37 12.95 13.46 4.19
C TYR A 37 12.03 13.73 3.00
N ALA A 38 11.92 12.74 2.10
CA ALA A 38 11.02 12.82 0.96
C ALA A 38 9.55 12.56 1.33
N LYS A 39 9.30 12.05 2.54
CA LYS A 39 8.01 11.50 2.99
C LYS A 39 7.46 10.50 1.97
N SER A 40 8.29 9.56 1.53
CA SER A 40 7.93 8.58 0.51
C SER A 40 8.14 7.17 1.00
N VAL A 41 7.29 6.27 0.54
CA VAL A 41 7.46 4.83 0.68
C VAL A 41 7.83 4.25 -0.67
N THR A 42 8.82 3.35 -0.67
CA THR A 42 9.19 2.55 -1.84
C THR A 42 8.99 1.08 -1.48
N ILE A 43 8.30 0.33 -2.33
CA ILE A 43 7.99 -1.08 -2.15
C ILE A 43 8.61 -1.85 -3.32
N PHE A 44 9.41 -2.85 -3.01
CA PHE A 44 10.00 -3.78 -3.97
C PHE A 44 9.24 -5.10 -3.92
N LYS A 45 8.78 -5.60 -5.06
CA LYS A 45 8.18 -6.94 -5.17
C LYS A 45 8.53 -7.55 -6.52
N GLY A 46 9.39 -8.55 -6.52
CA GLY A 46 9.89 -9.16 -7.76
C GLY A 46 10.57 -8.12 -8.64
N ASP A 47 10.03 -7.90 -9.85
CA ASP A 47 10.48 -6.93 -10.84
C ASP A 47 9.79 -5.55 -10.72
N ARG A 48 8.91 -5.37 -9.73
CA ARG A 48 8.16 -4.13 -9.52
C ARG A 48 8.76 -3.28 -8.41
N VAL A 49 9.00 -2.01 -8.75
CA VAL A 49 9.36 -0.94 -7.82
C VAL A 49 8.22 0.08 -7.81
N ILE A 50 7.61 0.22 -6.64
CA ILE A 50 6.48 1.11 -6.43
C ILE A 50 6.91 2.22 -5.50
N GLN A 51 6.70 3.46 -5.87
CA GLN A 51 6.96 4.60 -5.01
C GLN A 51 5.73 5.49 -4.90
N MET A 52 5.43 5.90 -3.67
CA MET A 52 4.39 6.88 -3.40
C MET A 52 4.85 7.86 -2.32
N LYS A 53 4.33 9.08 -2.37
CA LYS A 53 4.67 10.15 -1.43
C LYS A 53 3.44 10.60 -0.65
N ILE A 54 3.62 10.84 0.65
CA ILE A 54 2.57 11.37 1.52
C ILE A 54 2.03 12.69 0.94
N GLY A 55 0.70 12.77 0.80
CA GLY A 55 0.01 13.94 0.25
C GLY A 55 0.13 14.11 -1.26
N SER A 56 0.87 13.25 -1.97
CA SER A 56 0.93 13.25 -3.43
C SER A 56 -0.02 12.20 -4.01
N LYS A 57 -0.73 12.61 -5.06
CA LYS A 57 -1.55 11.71 -5.88
C LYS A 57 -0.74 11.02 -6.99
N THR A 58 0.58 11.18 -7.02
CA THR A 58 1.42 10.50 -8.01
C THR A 58 1.93 9.19 -7.43
N LEU A 59 1.60 8.10 -8.13
CA LEU A 59 2.15 6.77 -7.94
C LEU A 59 3.20 6.54 -9.03
N ILE A 60 4.38 6.05 -8.67
CA ILE A 60 5.43 5.67 -9.62
C ILE A 60 5.55 4.15 -9.62
N VAL A 61 5.47 3.53 -10.79
CA VAL A 61 5.65 2.08 -10.99
C VAL A 61 6.75 1.89 -12.03
N ASN A 62 7.87 1.28 -11.65
CA ASN A 62 9.02 1.05 -12.54
C ASN A 62 9.46 2.33 -13.29
N GLY A 63 9.48 3.47 -12.57
CA GLY A 63 9.83 4.78 -13.13
C GLY A 63 8.71 5.49 -13.89
N SER A 64 7.59 4.82 -14.18
CA SER A 64 6.45 5.42 -14.88
C SER A 64 5.45 6.02 -13.89
N ALA A 65 5.02 7.25 -14.12
CA ALA A 65 4.06 7.95 -13.28
C ALA A 65 2.60 7.59 -13.65
N ILE A 66 1.78 7.38 -12.62
CA ILE A 66 0.35 7.11 -12.68
C ILE A 66 -0.34 8.07 -11.69
N GLU A 67 -1.38 8.75 -12.15
CA GLU A 67 -2.20 9.60 -11.29
C GLU A 67 -3.22 8.76 -10.50
N MET A 68 -3.26 8.99 -9.19
CA MET A 68 -4.21 8.44 -8.24
C MET A 68 -5.32 9.45 -7.95
N ASP A 69 -6.48 8.96 -7.52
CA ASP A 69 -7.57 9.83 -7.05
C ASP A 69 -7.40 10.26 -5.57
N THR A 70 -6.63 9.51 -4.80
CA THR A 70 -6.31 9.78 -3.39
C THR A 70 -4.82 9.63 -3.10
N ALA A 71 -4.36 10.29 -2.05
CA ALA A 71 -2.94 10.31 -1.67
C ALA A 71 -2.69 9.45 -0.41
N PRO A 72 -1.52 8.79 -0.30
CA PRO A 72 -1.05 8.23 0.96
C PRO A 72 -1.04 9.27 2.06
N THR A 73 -1.31 8.83 3.29
CA THR A 73 -1.29 9.71 4.47
C THR A 73 -0.57 9.05 5.63
N ILE A 74 -0.28 9.83 6.67
CA ILE A 74 0.16 9.33 7.96
C ILE A 74 -1.03 9.40 8.90
N LYS A 75 -1.33 8.28 9.56
CA LYS A 75 -2.34 8.18 10.62
C LYS A 75 -1.73 7.47 11.81
N ASP A 76 -1.86 8.03 13.00
CA ASP A 76 -1.30 7.51 14.27
C ASP A 76 0.17 7.05 14.12
N ALA A 77 1.00 7.92 13.53
CA ALA A 77 2.42 7.66 13.25
C ALA A 77 2.70 6.43 12.36
N ARG A 78 1.74 6.02 11.52
CA ARG A 78 1.90 4.96 10.51
C ARG A 78 1.60 5.49 9.12
N THR A 79 2.42 5.10 8.16
CA THR A 79 2.13 5.32 6.73
C THR A 79 1.00 4.40 6.32
N VAL A 80 -0.08 4.99 5.81
CA VAL A 80 -1.27 4.28 5.33
C VAL A 80 -1.51 4.58 3.86
N LEU A 81 -1.81 3.55 3.11
CA LEU A 81 -1.83 3.54 1.65
C LEU A 81 -3.21 3.15 1.13
N PRO A 82 -3.67 3.76 0.03
CA PRO A 82 -4.88 3.33 -0.64
C PRO A 82 -4.64 1.97 -1.32
N ILE A 83 -5.29 0.92 -0.81
CA ILE A 83 -4.99 -0.46 -1.20
C ILE A 83 -5.23 -0.75 -2.68
N ALA A 84 -6.26 -0.13 -3.27
CA ALA A 84 -6.59 -0.31 -4.68
C ALA A 84 -5.43 0.11 -5.61
N TRP A 85 -4.72 1.17 -5.26
CA TRP A 85 -3.58 1.66 -6.05
C TRP A 85 -2.36 0.78 -5.86
N VAL A 86 -2.14 0.27 -4.65
CA VAL A 86 -1.07 -0.70 -4.37
C VAL A 86 -1.32 -2.00 -5.13
N ALA A 87 -2.56 -2.52 -5.11
CA ALA A 87 -2.97 -3.72 -5.81
C ALA A 87 -2.81 -3.57 -7.34
N LYS A 88 -3.29 -2.45 -7.91
CA LYS A 88 -3.08 -2.10 -9.32
C LYS A 88 -1.60 -2.01 -9.68
N ALA A 89 -0.81 -1.35 -8.85
CA ALA A 89 0.63 -1.19 -9.04
C ALA A 89 1.39 -2.52 -8.98
N LEU A 90 0.89 -3.49 -8.21
CA LEU A 90 1.45 -4.84 -8.10
C LEU A 90 0.82 -5.85 -9.07
N ASN A 91 -0.22 -5.45 -9.80
CA ASN A 91 -1.02 -6.31 -10.68
C ASN A 91 -1.52 -7.58 -9.95
N VAL A 92 -2.14 -7.35 -8.80
CA VAL A 92 -2.76 -8.38 -7.95
C VAL A 92 -4.22 -8.02 -7.68
N ASP A 93 -5.08 -9.03 -7.63
CA ASP A 93 -6.47 -8.86 -7.20
C ASP A 93 -6.56 -8.93 -5.68
N TYR A 94 -7.53 -8.22 -5.12
CA TYR A 94 -7.77 -8.21 -3.69
C TYR A 94 -9.26 -8.19 -3.36
N VAL A 95 -9.61 -8.73 -2.20
CA VAL A 95 -10.92 -8.70 -1.60
C VAL A 95 -10.81 -7.98 -0.26
N TRP A 96 -11.77 -7.11 0.01
CA TRP A 96 -11.94 -6.50 1.32
C TRP A 96 -12.84 -7.40 2.18
N ASN A 97 -12.35 -7.83 3.33
CA ASN A 97 -13.14 -8.52 4.34
C ASN A 97 -13.58 -7.51 5.41
N ASP A 98 -14.86 -7.15 5.39
CA ASP A 98 -15.40 -6.14 6.30
C ASP A 98 -15.49 -6.64 7.76
N ALA A 99 -15.76 -7.93 7.97
CA ALA A 99 -15.90 -8.52 9.29
C ALA A 99 -14.58 -8.52 10.06
N GLU A 100 -13.48 -8.82 9.37
CA GLU A 100 -12.14 -8.85 9.95
C GLU A 100 -11.38 -7.52 9.80
N ARG A 101 -11.96 -6.56 9.07
CA ARG A 101 -11.30 -5.32 8.66
C ARG A 101 -9.94 -5.61 8.01
N SER A 102 -9.90 -6.60 7.12
CA SER A 102 -8.68 -7.13 6.52
C SER A 102 -8.75 -7.10 4.99
N VAL A 103 -7.58 -7.13 4.35
CA VAL A 103 -7.45 -7.28 2.89
C VAL A 103 -6.88 -8.65 2.63
N GLU A 104 -7.55 -9.41 1.79
CA GLU A 104 -7.08 -10.70 1.29
C GLU A 104 -6.70 -10.54 -0.18
N PHE A 105 -5.52 -11.01 -0.57
CA PHE A 105 -5.10 -10.98 -1.96
C PHE A 105 -5.31 -12.34 -2.61
N ASN A 106 -5.98 -12.34 -3.77
CA ASN A 106 -6.16 -13.55 -4.56
C ASN A 106 -4.85 -13.82 -5.30
N TYR A 107 -4.02 -14.69 -4.74
CA TYR A 107 -2.79 -15.12 -5.39
C TYR A 107 -3.12 -16.17 -6.45
N VAL A 108 -2.89 -15.86 -7.73
CA VAL A 108 -2.71 -16.91 -8.74
C VAL A 108 -1.22 -17.18 -8.81
N ALA A 109 -0.76 -18.27 -8.18
CA ALA A 109 0.59 -18.74 -8.39
C ALA A 109 0.77 -18.99 -9.89
N ARG A 110 1.67 -18.24 -10.51
CA ARG A 110 2.23 -18.58 -11.82
C ARG A 110 3.58 -19.24 -11.59
#